data_AF-A0A8J6K6B0-F1
#
_entry.id   AF-A0A8J6K6B0-F1
#
_cell.length_a   1.000
_cell.length_b   1.000
_cell.length_c   1.000
_cell.angle_alpha   90.00
_cell.angle_beta   90.00
_cell.angle_gamma   90.00
#
_symmetry.space_group_name_H-M   'P 1'
#
loop_
_entity.id
_entity.type
_entity.pdbx_description
1 polymer ?
#
loop_
_entity_poly.entity_id
_entity_poly.type
_entity_poly.pdbx_seq_one_letter_code
_entity_poly.pdbx_strand_id
1 'polypeptide(L)'
;MISFAENIEPWQECLVEASDKACQDAVQWLSMLRPRGNTCLLHALEKAFAYPDVQGVYLLTDGKPDISYNLLLAEHHLKSQNIKVHTVSFNASEKSGNEFLKMLSNLSGGRYHSPYGDVDGHLVAHRMLTEGFTDEDDPVLPLFEGDDLRRLAKEIDKARQFVTQARSFQFGILEKQMSASRDVSVEGNDVSDTRNGITPGKIT
;
A
#
# COMPACT_ATOMS: atom_id res chain seq x y z
N MET A 1 -6.76 -25.17 -7.71
CA MET A 1 -7.71 -24.53 -6.79
C MET A 1 -8.29 -25.60 -5.86
N ILE A 2 -8.72 -25.21 -4.67
CA ILE A 2 -9.32 -26.10 -3.67
C ILE A 2 -10.56 -25.39 -3.13
N SER A 3 -11.72 -26.06 -3.20
CA SER A 3 -12.93 -25.65 -2.48
C SER A 3 -12.93 -26.35 -1.14
N PHE A 4 -13.35 -25.66 -0.08
CA PHE A 4 -13.43 -26.23 1.26
C PHE A 4 -14.70 -25.74 1.95
N ALA A 5 -15.38 -26.67 2.60
CA ALA A 5 -16.41 -26.39 3.58
C ALA A 5 -16.42 -27.55 4.59
N GLU A 6 -17.48 -28.36 4.65
CA GLU A 6 -17.48 -29.63 5.39
C GLU A 6 -16.54 -30.65 4.74
N ASN A 7 -16.54 -30.71 3.41
CA ASN A 7 -15.64 -31.52 2.60
C ASN A 7 -14.66 -30.64 1.81
N ILE A 8 -13.64 -31.26 1.23
CA ILE A 8 -12.64 -30.60 0.38
C ILE A 8 -12.73 -31.16 -1.03
N GLU A 9 -12.88 -30.26 -1.99
CA GLU A 9 -12.98 -30.59 -3.41
C GLU A 9 -11.84 -29.89 -4.16
N PRO A 10 -10.78 -30.60 -4.56
CA PRO A 10 -9.76 -30.04 -5.43
C PRO A 10 -10.28 -29.91 -6.86
N TRP A 11 -9.90 -28.84 -7.56
CA TRP A 11 -10.16 -28.71 -9.01
C TRP A 11 -9.28 -29.65 -9.84
N GLN A 12 -8.03 -29.86 -9.38
CA GLN A 12 -7.00 -30.72 -10.00
C GLN A 12 -6.21 -31.35 -8.87
N GLU A 13 -5.76 -32.60 -9.03
CA GLU A 13 -4.98 -33.30 -7.98
C GLU A 13 -3.53 -32.82 -7.85
N CYS A 14 -3.02 -32.09 -8.84
CA CYS A 14 -1.68 -31.49 -8.86
C CYS A 14 -1.74 -30.01 -9.26
N LEU A 15 -0.64 -29.28 -9.06
CA LEU A 15 -0.48 -27.95 -9.66
C LEU A 15 -0.43 -28.08 -11.19
N VAL A 16 -1.04 -27.12 -11.87
CA VAL A 16 -1.09 -27.04 -13.34
C VAL A 16 -0.63 -25.67 -13.81
N GLU A 17 -0.08 -25.60 -15.02
CA GLU A 17 0.35 -24.34 -15.63
C GLU A 17 -0.85 -23.41 -15.90
N ALA A 18 -0.70 -22.12 -15.61
CA ALA A 18 -1.72 -21.08 -15.76
C ALA A 18 -1.90 -20.64 -17.23
N SER A 19 -2.14 -21.61 -18.12
CA SER A 19 -2.51 -21.37 -19.53
C SER A 19 -3.93 -20.81 -19.65
N ASP A 20 -4.24 -20.11 -20.75
CA ASP A 20 -5.58 -19.56 -21.01
C ASP A 20 -6.70 -20.60 -20.87
N LYS A 21 -6.45 -21.82 -21.37
CA LYS A 21 -7.38 -22.94 -21.24
C LYS A 21 -7.56 -23.37 -19.79
N ALA A 22 -6.47 -23.55 -19.04
CA ALA A 22 -6.53 -23.91 -17.63
C ALA A 22 -7.29 -22.84 -16.81
N CYS A 23 -7.09 -21.56 -17.13
CA CYS A 23 -7.84 -20.45 -16.52
C CYS A 23 -9.34 -20.50 -16.86
N GLN A 24 -9.72 -20.79 -18.10
CA GLN A 24 -11.13 -20.97 -18.50
C GLN A 24 -11.78 -22.17 -17.81
N ASP A 25 -11.10 -23.32 -17.79
CA ASP A 25 -11.55 -24.55 -17.12
C ASP A 25 -11.71 -24.33 -15.60
N ALA A 26 -10.82 -23.56 -14.97
CA ALA A 26 -10.89 -23.19 -13.55
C ALA A 26 -12.07 -22.26 -13.24
N VAL A 27 -12.35 -21.26 -14.10
CA VAL A 27 -13.51 -20.37 -13.96
C VAL A 27 -14.82 -21.14 -14.13
N GLN A 28 -14.88 -22.07 -15.10
CA GLN A 28 -16.03 -22.95 -15.27
C GLN A 28 -16.24 -23.82 -14.03
N TRP A 29 -15.18 -24.42 -13.48
CA TRP A 29 -15.26 -25.19 -12.22
C TRP A 29 -15.77 -24.35 -11.04
N LEU A 30 -15.21 -23.15 -10.85
CA LEU A 30 -15.64 -22.21 -9.81
C LEU A 30 -17.13 -21.86 -9.94
N SER A 31 -17.65 -21.69 -11.16
CA SER A 31 -19.07 -21.38 -11.41
C SER A 31 -20.04 -22.50 -11.02
N MET A 32 -19.57 -23.74 -10.85
CA MET A 32 -20.38 -24.89 -10.45
C MET A 32 -20.44 -25.07 -8.93
N LEU A 33 -19.53 -24.44 -8.16
CA LEU A 33 -19.47 -24.56 -6.71
C LEU A 33 -20.71 -23.95 -6.05
N ARG A 34 -21.10 -24.51 -4.89
CA ARG A 34 -22.20 -23.98 -4.07
C ARG A 34 -21.80 -23.98 -2.60
N PRO A 35 -21.95 -22.86 -1.86
CA PRO A 35 -21.64 -22.81 -0.43
C PRO A 35 -22.59 -23.74 0.34
N ARG A 36 -22.02 -24.65 1.15
CA ARG A 36 -22.75 -25.68 1.93
C ARG A 36 -21.93 -26.13 3.13
N GLY A 37 -22.56 -26.35 4.28
CA GLY A 37 -21.92 -26.92 5.46
C GLY A 37 -21.11 -25.93 6.31
N ASN A 38 -20.25 -26.44 7.17
CA ASN A 38 -19.38 -25.67 8.08
C ASN A 38 -18.01 -25.40 7.45
N THR A 39 -17.09 -24.73 8.16
CA THR A 39 -15.81 -24.24 7.61
C THR A 39 -14.60 -25.04 8.11
N CYS A 40 -14.22 -26.13 7.43
CA CYS A 40 -13.05 -26.94 7.81
C CYS A 40 -11.72 -26.36 7.27
N LEU A 41 -11.22 -25.30 7.90
CA LEU A 41 -9.99 -24.62 7.45
C LEU A 41 -8.71 -25.47 7.57
N LEU A 42 -8.56 -26.28 8.63
CA LEU A 42 -7.34 -27.05 8.88
C LEU A 42 -7.06 -28.04 7.74
N HIS A 43 -8.01 -28.92 7.44
CA HIS A 43 -7.87 -29.91 6.38
C HIS A 43 -7.63 -29.21 5.02
N ALA A 44 -8.20 -28.02 4.80
CA ALA A 44 -8.00 -27.26 3.56
C ALA A 44 -6.54 -26.79 3.40
N LEU A 45 -5.92 -26.33 4.49
CA LEU A 45 -4.50 -25.99 4.53
C LEU A 45 -3.63 -27.24 4.39
N GLU A 46 -3.96 -28.34 5.07
CA GLU A 46 -3.23 -29.62 4.94
C GLU A 46 -3.25 -30.17 3.51
N LYS A 47 -4.42 -30.20 2.85
CA LYS A 47 -4.52 -30.59 1.43
C LYS A 47 -3.78 -29.60 0.53
N ALA A 48 -3.78 -28.30 0.84
CA ALA A 48 -3.03 -27.29 0.06
C ALA A 48 -1.51 -27.46 0.18
N PHE A 49 -1.00 -27.77 1.37
CA PHE A 49 0.43 -28.01 1.64
C PHE A 49 0.91 -29.37 1.14
N ALA A 50 0.00 -30.33 0.93
CA ALA A 50 0.32 -31.63 0.34
C ALA A 50 0.63 -31.59 -1.17
N TYR A 51 0.38 -30.47 -1.87
CA TYR A 51 0.79 -30.33 -3.27
C TYR A 51 2.31 -30.08 -3.36
N PRO A 52 3.04 -30.79 -4.22
CA PRO A 52 4.45 -30.51 -4.46
C PRO A 52 4.63 -29.10 -5.04
N ASP A 53 5.80 -28.51 -4.78
CA ASP A 53 6.24 -27.21 -5.30
C ASP A 53 5.37 -25.99 -4.93
N VAL A 54 4.43 -26.12 -3.98
CA VAL A 54 3.69 -24.97 -3.43
C VAL A 54 4.62 -24.04 -2.67
N GLN A 55 4.68 -22.79 -3.14
CA GLN A 55 5.41 -21.69 -2.49
C GLN A 55 4.50 -20.78 -1.65
N GLY A 56 3.19 -20.78 -1.95
CA GLY A 56 2.20 -19.99 -1.23
C GLY A 56 0.77 -20.37 -1.56
N VAL A 57 -0.14 -20.04 -0.65
CA VAL A 57 -1.57 -20.32 -0.71
C VAL A 57 -2.34 -19.01 -0.55
N TYR A 58 -3.36 -18.80 -1.37
CA TYR A 58 -4.32 -17.71 -1.19
C TYR A 58 -5.62 -18.29 -0.61
N LEU A 59 -5.90 -17.95 0.65
CA LEU A 59 -7.10 -18.33 1.39
C LEU A 59 -8.15 -17.22 1.26
N LEU A 60 -9.27 -17.52 0.62
CA LEU A 60 -10.41 -16.62 0.45
C LEU A 60 -11.55 -17.15 1.33
N THR A 61 -12.05 -16.34 2.28
CA THR A 61 -13.12 -16.77 3.21
C THR A 61 -13.93 -15.59 3.74
N ASP A 62 -15.22 -15.81 3.96
CA ASP A 62 -16.17 -14.89 4.61
C ASP A 62 -16.36 -15.19 6.11
N GLY A 63 -15.94 -16.38 6.53
CA GLY A 63 -16.36 -16.97 7.80
C GLY A 63 -15.35 -16.86 8.94
N LYS A 64 -15.92 -16.78 10.14
CA LYS A 64 -15.23 -17.01 11.41
C LYS A 64 -14.65 -18.43 11.42
N PRO A 65 -13.36 -18.64 11.72
CA PRO A 65 -12.80 -19.97 11.88
C PRO A 65 -13.39 -20.63 13.13
N ASP A 66 -13.48 -21.95 13.16
CA ASP A 66 -13.69 -22.68 14.41
C ASP A 66 -12.42 -22.56 15.28
N ILE A 67 -12.44 -21.60 16.22
CA ILE A 67 -11.27 -21.16 16.96
C ILE A 67 -10.97 -22.11 18.13
N SER A 68 -9.89 -22.87 18.03
CA SER A 68 -9.00 -23.21 19.18
C SER A 68 -7.83 -24.11 18.78
N TYR A 69 -8.08 -25.16 18.00
CA TYR A 69 -7.04 -26.17 17.69
C TYR A 69 -6.17 -25.81 16.46
N ASN A 70 -6.74 -25.08 15.50
CA ASN A 70 -6.16 -24.87 14.18
C ASN A 70 -4.89 -24.01 14.19
N LEU A 71 -4.75 -23.04 15.11
CA LEU A 71 -3.67 -22.06 15.06
C LEU A 71 -2.30 -22.67 15.43
N LEU A 72 -2.22 -23.45 16.52
CA LEU A 72 -0.97 -24.08 16.96
C LEU A 72 -0.49 -25.16 15.97
N LEU A 73 -1.43 -25.93 15.40
CA LEU A 73 -1.11 -26.95 14.41
C LEU A 73 -0.73 -26.34 13.05
N ALA A 74 -1.38 -25.25 12.65
CA ALA A 74 -0.96 -24.44 11.51
C ALA A 74 0.43 -23.84 11.76
N GLU A 75 0.70 -23.27 12.93
CA GLU A 75 2.02 -22.68 13.26
C GLU A 75 3.16 -23.70 13.10
N HIS A 76 2.96 -24.95 13.54
CA HIS A 76 3.93 -26.03 13.34
C HIS A 76 4.14 -26.41 11.86
N HIS A 77 3.07 -26.54 11.08
CA HIS A 77 3.16 -26.86 9.64
C HIS A 77 3.72 -25.71 8.80
N LEU A 78 3.30 -24.47 9.08
CA LEU A 78 3.75 -23.27 8.38
C LEU A 78 5.25 -23.03 8.58
N LYS A 79 5.75 -23.17 9.82
CA LYS A 79 7.17 -22.99 10.12
C LYS A 79 8.07 -24.08 9.54
N SER A 80 7.55 -25.29 9.33
CA SER A 80 8.33 -26.41 8.80
C SER A 80 8.42 -26.42 7.27
N GLN A 81 7.44 -25.86 6.55
CA GLN A 81 7.40 -25.92 5.09
C GLN A 81 7.73 -24.61 4.35
N ASN A 82 7.87 -23.48 5.06
CA ASN A 82 8.19 -22.17 4.47
C ASN A 82 7.18 -21.70 3.39
N ILE A 83 5.93 -22.17 3.48
CA ILE A 83 4.82 -21.81 2.58
C ILE A 83 4.12 -20.56 3.12
N LYS A 84 3.97 -19.54 2.27
CA LYS A 84 3.29 -18.28 2.64
C LYS A 84 1.78 -18.40 2.49
N VAL A 85 1.01 -18.03 3.51
CA VAL A 85 -0.46 -18.00 3.43
C VAL A 85 -0.92 -16.54 3.33
N HIS A 86 -1.42 -16.17 2.16
CA HIS A 86 -2.11 -14.90 1.94
C HIS A 86 -3.59 -15.09 2.26
N THR A 87 -4.17 -14.18 3.05
CA THR A 87 -5.56 -14.28 3.52
C THR A 87 -6.40 -13.13 2.96
N VAL A 88 -7.59 -13.44 2.49
CA VAL A 88 -8.53 -12.50 1.87
C VAL A 88 -9.87 -12.67 2.55
N SER A 89 -10.29 -11.66 3.31
CA SER A 89 -11.63 -11.64 3.92
C SER A 89 -12.67 -11.16 2.92
N PHE A 90 -13.81 -11.83 2.85
CA PHE A 90 -15.01 -11.28 2.18
C PHE A 90 -15.93 -10.51 3.12
N ASN A 91 -15.80 -10.68 4.44
CA ASN A 91 -16.70 -10.11 5.44
C ASN A 91 -15.95 -9.22 6.43
N ALA A 92 -15.76 -7.96 6.06
CA ALA A 92 -15.09 -6.99 6.91
C ALA A 92 -15.80 -6.70 8.24
N SER A 93 -17.10 -7.01 8.36
CA SER A 93 -17.86 -6.80 9.61
C SER A 93 -17.49 -7.80 10.70
N GLU A 94 -16.94 -8.96 10.33
CA GLU A 94 -16.66 -10.08 11.24
C GLU A 94 -15.26 -9.94 11.87
N LYS A 95 -15.16 -9.06 12.88
CA LYS A 95 -13.88 -8.70 13.53
C LYS A 95 -13.08 -9.90 14.03
N SER A 96 -13.71 -10.97 14.52
CA SER A 96 -12.99 -12.09 15.14
C SER A 96 -12.26 -12.96 14.13
N GLY A 97 -12.90 -13.30 13.00
CA GLY A 97 -12.25 -14.00 11.90
C GLY A 97 -11.23 -13.11 11.19
N ASN A 98 -11.50 -11.82 11.03
CA ASN A 98 -10.55 -10.90 10.41
C ASN A 98 -9.23 -10.79 11.20
N GLU A 99 -9.29 -10.72 12.53
CA GLU A 99 -8.06 -10.78 13.36
C GLU A 99 -7.35 -12.14 13.29
N PHE A 100 -8.09 -13.25 13.19
CA PHE A 100 -7.47 -14.55 12.93
C PHE A 100 -6.80 -14.61 11.56
N LEU A 101 -7.42 -14.07 10.51
CA LEU A 101 -6.88 -14.08 9.15
C LEU A 101 -5.60 -13.25 9.04
N LYS A 102 -5.54 -12.09 9.72
CA LYS A 102 -4.31 -11.31 9.92
C LYS A 102 -3.24 -12.11 10.64
N MET A 103 -3.61 -12.81 11.72
CA MET A 103 -2.67 -13.62 12.50
C MET A 103 -2.09 -14.77 11.67
N LEU A 104 -2.93 -15.49 10.92
CA LEU A 104 -2.53 -16.61 10.06
C LEU A 104 -1.58 -16.15 8.92
N SER A 105 -1.87 -15.02 8.28
CA SER A 105 -0.96 -14.47 7.27
C SER A 105 0.37 -14.00 7.88
N ASN A 106 0.33 -13.36 9.04
CA ASN A 106 1.55 -12.90 9.71
C ASN A 106 2.45 -14.06 10.17
N LEU A 107 1.88 -15.15 10.69
CA LEU A 107 2.61 -16.35 11.12
C LEU A 107 3.37 -17.05 9.97
N SER A 108 2.87 -16.92 8.74
CA SER A 108 3.47 -17.52 7.54
C SER A 108 4.33 -16.55 6.71
N GLY A 109 4.46 -15.28 7.13
CA GLY A 109 5.09 -14.24 6.31
C GLY A 109 4.31 -13.92 5.02
N GLY A 110 3.01 -14.21 5.01
CA GLY A 110 2.06 -13.85 3.96
C GLY A 110 1.55 -12.41 4.10
N ARG A 111 0.32 -12.16 3.64
CA ARG A 111 -0.34 -10.84 3.65
C ARG A 111 -1.84 -10.99 3.84
N TYR A 112 -2.46 -10.06 4.55
CA TYR A 112 -3.91 -9.95 4.72
C TYR A 112 -4.52 -8.89 3.78
N HIS A 113 -5.68 -9.21 3.21
CA HIS A 113 -6.52 -8.31 2.42
C HIS A 113 -7.94 -8.27 2.97
N SER A 114 -8.51 -7.05 3.00
CA SER A 114 -9.91 -6.78 3.28
C SER A 114 -10.43 -5.79 2.23
N PRO A 115 -11.61 -6.03 1.62
CA PRO A 115 -12.19 -5.13 0.61
C PRO A 115 -12.80 -3.85 1.20
N TYR A 116 -12.92 -3.74 2.52
CA TYR A 116 -13.61 -2.64 3.19
C TYR A 116 -12.62 -1.68 3.86
N GLY A 117 -12.77 -0.40 3.55
CA GLY A 117 -12.34 0.72 4.37
C GLY A 117 -13.56 1.62 4.64
N ASP A 118 -13.57 2.30 5.79
CA ASP A 118 -14.70 3.14 6.24
C ASP A 118 -14.89 4.43 5.40
N VAL A 119 -14.01 4.65 4.43
CA VAL A 119 -13.95 5.81 3.55
C VAL A 119 -13.66 5.31 2.13
N ASP A 120 -14.27 5.94 1.13
CA ASP A 120 -14.08 5.55 -0.26
C ASP A 120 -12.65 5.85 -0.77
N GLY A 121 -11.83 4.80 -0.80
CA GLY A 121 -10.48 4.85 -1.37
C GLY A 121 -10.45 5.21 -2.86
N HIS A 122 -11.55 4.98 -3.61
CA HIS A 122 -11.66 5.42 -5.00
C HIS A 122 -11.83 6.94 -5.10
N LEU A 123 -12.63 7.55 -4.22
CA LEU A 123 -12.75 9.02 -4.14
C LEU A 123 -11.38 9.66 -3.84
N VAL A 124 -10.65 9.12 -2.87
CA VAL A 124 -9.32 9.64 -2.50
C VAL A 124 -8.32 9.47 -3.65
N ALA A 125 -8.28 8.29 -4.29
CA ALA A 125 -7.44 8.06 -5.46
C ALA A 125 -7.83 8.95 -6.65
N HIS A 126 -9.12 9.22 -6.86
CA HIS A 126 -9.61 10.13 -7.91
C HIS A 126 -9.10 11.55 -7.67
N ARG A 127 -9.30 12.11 -6.47
CA ARG A 127 -8.81 13.46 -6.12
C ARG A 127 -7.30 13.58 -6.27
N MET A 128 -6.52 12.58 -5.84
CA MET A 128 -5.06 12.54 -6.07
C MET A 128 -4.68 12.63 -7.55
N LEU A 129 -5.43 11.96 -8.43
CA LEU A 129 -5.15 11.92 -9.88
C LEU A 129 -5.66 13.17 -10.62
N THR A 130 -6.69 13.86 -10.13
CA THR A 130 -7.29 15.02 -10.81
C THR A 130 -6.85 16.38 -10.25
N GLU A 131 -6.66 16.49 -8.94
CA GLU A 131 -6.31 17.74 -8.25
C GLU A 131 -4.80 17.85 -8.01
N GLY A 132 -4.08 16.72 -8.04
CA GLY A 132 -2.64 16.64 -7.82
C GLY A 132 -2.24 16.76 -6.35
N PHE A 133 -0.97 17.11 -6.11
CA PHE A 133 -0.37 17.19 -4.77
C PHE A 133 -0.10 18.64 -4.38
N THR A 134 -1.15 19.45 -4.25
CA THR A 134 -1.02 20.87 -3.87
C THR A 134 -0.67 21.04 -2.40
N ASP A 135 -1.37 20.30 -1.53
CA ASP A 135 -1.13 20.19 -0.09
C ASP A 135 -0.31 18.91 0.23
N GLU A 136 0.36 18.86 1.38
CA GLU A 136 1.04 17.66 1.88
C GLU A 136 0.03 16.61 2.36
N ASP A 137 -1.00 17.06 3.08
CA ASP A 137 -1.90 16.19 3.84
C ASP A 137 -3.25 15.94 3.12
N ASP A 138 -3.61 16.71 2.07
CA ASP A 138 -4.84 16.49 1.27
C ASP A 138 -4.55 15.68 -0.02
N PRO A 139 -5.46 14.77 -0.44
CA PRO A 139 -6.51 14.16 0.37
C PRO A 139 -5.96 13.22 1.44
N VAL A 140 -6.54 13.27 2.64
CA VAL A 140 -6.19 12.37 3.75
C VAL A 140 -6.44 10.92 3.31
N LEU A 141 -5.40 10.09 3.39
CA LEU A 141 -5.53 8.67 3.08
C LEU A 141 -6.30 7.94 4.19
N PRO A 142 -7.24 7.03 3.84
CA PRO A 142 -8.02 6.34 4.84
C PRO A 142 -7.22 5.22 5.51
N LEU A 143 -7.68 4.79 6.68
CA LEU A 143 -7.08 3.67 7.40
C LEU A 143 -7.40 2.36 6.66
N PHE A 144 -6.37 1.81 6.00
CA PHE A 144 -6.48 0.53 5.31
C PHE A 144 -6.26 -0.66 6.24
N GLU A 145 -7.26 -1.55 6.29
CA GLU A 145 -7.22 -2.81 7.03
C GLU A 145 -6.33 -3.88 6.36
N GLY A 146 -6.28 -3.89 5.02
CA GLY A 146 -5.40 -4.77 4.25
C GLY A 146 -3.95 -4.27 4.22
N ASP A 147 -2.99 -5.20 4.26
CA ASP A 147 -1.56 -4.88 4.37
C ASP A 147 -1.02 -4.17 3.12
N ASP A 148 -1.51 -4.54 1.94
CA ASP A 148 -1.01 -3.96 0.68
C ASP A 148 -1.41 -2.50 0.50
N LEU A 149 -2.67 -2.16 0.76
CA LEU A 149 -3.13 -0.77 0.72
C LEU A 149 -2.51 0.07 1.85
N ARG A 150 -2.32 -0.51 3.05
CA ARG A 150 -1.59 0.14 4.15
C ARG A 150 -0.13 0.43 3.81
N ARG A 151 0.55 -0.48 3.08
CA ARG A 151 1.93 -0.26 2.60
C ARG A 151 1.97 0.78 1.50
N LEU A 152 1.04 0.73 0.55
CA LEU A 152 0.92 1.73 -0.52
C LEU A 152 0.70 3.14 0.06
N ALA A 153 -0.19 3.28 1.06
CA ALA A 153 -0.42 4.54 1.74
C ALA A 153 0.86 5.14 2.34
N LYS A 154 1.64 4.33 3.08
CA LYS A 154 2.93 4.76 3.64
C LYS A 154 3.94 5.24 2.59
N GLU A 155 3.99 4.59 1.43
CA GLU A 155 4.88 5.05 0.34
C GLU A 155 4.35 6.33 -0.35
N ILE A 156 3.02 6.54 -0.41
CA ILE A 156 2.42 7.81 -0.87
C ILE A 156 2.76 8.95 0.11
N ASP A 157 2.60 8.74 1.42
CA ASP A 157 2.93 9.76 2.44
C ASP A 157 4.43 10.12 2.42
N LYS A 158 5.29 9.12 2.22
CA LYS A 158 6.73 9.34 2.02
C LYS A 158 7.05 10.07 0.71
N ALA A 159 6.31 9.81 -0.37
CA ALA A 159 6.46 10.56 -1.61
C ALA A 159 6.04 12.03 -1.46
N ARG A 160 4.97 12.32 -0.72
CA ARG A 160 4.54 13.69 -0.35
C ARG A 160 5.65 14.45 0.38
N GLN A 161 6.22 13.84 1.42
CA GLN A 161 7.34 14.43 2.17
C GLN A 161 8.54 14.78 1.27
N PHE A 162 8.88 13.93 0.30
CA PHE A 162 9.95 14.23 -0.66
C PHE A 162 9.60 15.36 -1.62
N VAL A 163 8.34 15.46 -2.08
CA VAL A 163 7.87 16.59 -2.91
C VAL A 163 8.02 17.92 -2.16
N THR A 164 7.67 17.97 -0.88
CA THR A 164 7.80 19.19 -0.07
C THR A 164 9.24 19.55 0.25
N GLN A 165 10.09 18.56 0.54
CA GLN A 165 11.52 18.79 0.67
C GLN A 165 12.08 19.41 -0.61
N ALA A 166 11.73 18.88 -1.78
CA ALA A 166 12.13 19.45 -3.07
C ALA A 166 11.62 20.89 -3.27
N ARG A 167 10.35 21.18 -2.91
CA ARG A 167 9.76 22.54 -2.98
C ARG A 167 10.45 23.54 -2.07
N SER A 168 10.77 23.16 -0.82
CA SER A 168 11.46 24.04 0.12
C SER A 168 12.91 24.33 -0.30
N PHE A 169 13.63 23.33 -0.85
CA PHE A 169 14.93 23.57 -1.49
C PHE A 169 14.83 24.51 -2.70
N GLN A 170 13.82 24.34 -3.57
CA GLN A 170 13.59 25.23 -4.71
C GLN A 170 13.33 26.67 -4.26
N PHE A 171 12.49 26.86 -3.23
CA PHE A 171 12.19 28.17 -2.67
C PHE A 171 13.45 28.86 -2.10
N GLY A 172 14.23 28.14 -1.28
CA GLY A 172 15.48 28.69 -0.71
C GLY A 172 16.55 29.01 -1.76
N ILE A 173 16.61 28.28 -2.87
CA ILE A 173 17.47 28.61 -4.02
C ILE A 173 17.01 29.91 -4.68
N LEU A 174 15.70 30.08 -4.89
CA LEU A 174 15.12 31.29 -5.49
C LEU A 174 15.34 32.53 -4.61
N GLU A 175 15.09 32.42 -3.30
CA GLU A 175 15.36 33.52 -2.36
C GLU A 175 16.83 33.95 -2.41
N LYS A 176 17.76 33.00 -2.43
CA LYS A 176 19.20 33.29 -2.51
C LYS A 176 19.62 33.92 -3.83
N GLN A 177 18.97 33.57 -4.95
CA GLN A 177 19.19 34.24 -6.23
C GLN A 177 18.63 35.68 -6.22
N MET A 178 17.47 35.89 -5.60
CA MET A 178 16.86 37.22 -5.46
C MET A 178 17.65 38.13 -4.52
N SER A 179 18.25 37.61 -3.44
CA SER A 179 19.13 38.40 -2.56
C SER A 179 20.43 38.78 -3.27
N ALA A 180 21.11 37.82 -3.89
CA ALA A 180 22.36 38.08 -4.63
C ALA A 180 22.18 39.10 -5.77
N SER A 181 21.01 39.13 -6.41
CA SER A 181 20.69 40.13 -7.46
C SER A 181 20.45 41.53 -6.89
N ARG A 182 19.98 41.65 -5.64
CA ARG A 182 19.78 42.94 -4.96
C ARG A 182 21.09 43.54 -4.48
N ASP A 183 21.99 42.74 -3.92
CA ASP A 183 23.28 43.23 -3.40
C ASP A 183 24.13 43.88 -4.51
N VAL A 184 24.19 43.26 -5.69
CA VAL A 184 24.85 43.82 -6.90
C VAL A 184 24.22 45.13 -7.37
N SER A 185 22.95 45.39 -7.04
CA SER A 185 22.25 46.62 -7.41
C SER A 185 22.52 47.79 -6.45
N VAL A 186 23.04 47.54 -5.25
CA VAL A 186 23.30 48.55 -4.21
C VAL A 186 24.71 49.13 -4.30
N GLU A 187 25.71 48.31 -4.63
CA GLU A 187 27.10 48.78 -4.83
C GLU A 187 27.27 49.70 -6.07
N GLY A 188 26.30 49.71 -6.99
CA GLY A 188 26.39 50.46 -8.25
C GLY A 188 26.06 51.95 -8.18
N ASN A 189 25.72 52.51 -7.01
CA ASN A 189 25.04 53.81 -6.92
C ASN A 189 25.73 54.88 -6.06
N ASP A 190 26.98 54.69 -5.63
CA ASP A 190 27.66 55.55 -4.64
C ASP A 190 28.93 56.24 -5.18
N VAL A 191 28.86 56.84 -6.38
CA VAL A 191 29.89 57.78 -6.90
C VAL A 191 29.27 58.93 -7.70
N SER A 192 28.98 60.06 -7.03
CA SER A 192 29.13 61.40 -7.64
C SER A 192 29.21 62.52 -6.60
N ASP A 193 30.45 62.97 -6.35
CA ASP A 193 30.93 64.26 -5.85
C ASP A 193 30.07 65.16 -4.94
N THR A 194 30.68 65.56 -3.80
CA THR A 194 30.26 66.71 -3.00
C THR A 194 31.35 67.78 -2.89
N ARG A 195 31.02 69.02 -3.31
CA ARG A 195 31.58 70.31 -2.81
C ARG A 195 33.06 70.61 -3.14
N ASN A 196 33.59 71.84 -3.16
CA ASN A 196 33.12 73.24 -3.23
C ASN A 196 34.33 74.02 -3.83
N GLY A 197 34.20 75.01 -4.73
CA GLY A 197 33.82 76.39 -4.42
C GLY A 197 34.96 77.22 -3.79
N ILE A 198 35.58 78.16 -4.55
CA ILE A 198 36.37 79.34 -4.07
C ILE A 198 36.42 80.41 -5.19
N THR A 199 36.09 81.66 -4.85
CA THR A 199 36.35 82.93 -5.59
C THR A 199 37.45 83.71 -4.81
N PRO A 200 38.05 84.86 -5.25
CA PRO A 200 37.59 85.83 -6.27
C PRO A 200 38.71 86.51 -7.13
N GLY A 201 38.35 87.51 -7.94
CA GLY A 201 39.23 88.68 -8.14
C GLY A 201 39.38 89.25 -9.56
N LYS A 202 39.14 90.56 -9.66
CA LYS A 202 39.55 91.53 -10.70
C LYS A 202 40.95 91.22 -11.31
N ILE A 203 41.22 91.50 -12.57
CA ILE A 203 41.45 92.87 -13.05
C ILE A 203 40.84 93.11 -14.44
N THR A 204 40.25 94.28 -14.72
CA THR A 204 40.15 95.52 -13.92
C THR A 204 39.28 95.42 -12.66
#